data_AF-A0A452IAS4-F1
#
_entry.id   AF-A0A452IAS4-F1
#
_cell.length_a   1.000
_cell.length_b   1.000
_cell.length_c   1.000
_cell.angle_alpha   90.00
_cell.angle_beta   90.00
_cell.angle_gamma   90.00
#
_symmetry.space_group_name_H-M   'P 1'
#
loop_
_entity.id
_entity.type
_entity.pdbx_description
1 polymer ?
#
loop_
_entity_poly.entity_id
_entity_poly.type
_entity_poly.pdbx_seq_one_letter_code
_entity_poly.pdbx_strand_id
1 'polypeptide(L)'
;VWAGTLEIWGLIPLPTLPRASVSPSGDGKNDTWIFALAVLLSSTLVYNSLGTINQQAMDQLHYVTELTERIKVKVAREGGRQEGEDSAEFVRFFPAFVWAVRDFTLQLELDGWEITEDEYLENALKLKPGSSQRAQLYNLPRECIRQFFPGRKCFVFVQPASRRDLARLEELQEAELEPEFREQVARFCHHVWETSKPKTIPGGHVVTGAMLGNLAVTYVDAIRSGAVPCMESAVLALAQIENSAAVGEAVAAYEEQLGLRVVLPTESVQELLELHAQCEREALRRFMARVFKDDDRRFQGELMHRLEEQKQELCHQNELASLDRCTAALLELWDELEDRICQGVYSVPRGYQRFLDDRQRVVERYWQVLGKGVKAEEVLQEFLQSKEAVAQSILQTDEALTEKEKEMAAERARAEAAEREQQVVQQKEAELQQKLEDQERSYQENLRQLETKLEDERKKLLEEQGKMLDQKLKEQEALLTEGFREEAGSLENQIRHLQQQNEEIQKPSWIQSALGVLMDVVPFVLPGFVGKATGVVTNFIRRLL
;
A
#
# COMPACT_ATOMS: atom_id res chain seq x y z
N VAL A 1 -19.56 3.92 -2.64
CA VAL A 1 -20.31 3.09 -3.63
C VAL A 1 -20.24 3.68 -5.04
N TRP A 2 -20.03 5.00 -5.22
CA TRP A 2 -19.74 5.61 -6.54
C TRP A 2 -18.23 5.77 -6.81
N ALA A 3 -17.48 4.68 -6.83
CA ALA A 3 -16.05 4.69 -7.19
C ALA A 3 -15.85 3.85 -8.47
N GLY A 4 -15.92 4.48 -9.65
CA GLY A 4 -15.46 3.84 -10.89
C GLY A 4 -16.25 4.17 -12.15
N THR A 5 -17.58 4.37 -12.06
CA THR A 5 -18.38 4.71 -13.24
C THR A 5 -18.27 6.21 -13.52
N LEU A 6 -17.30 6.59 -14.35
CA LEU A 6 -17.29 7.91 -14.95
C LEU A 6 -18.21 7.86 -16.18
N GLU A 7 -19.47 8.23 -16.00
CA GLU A 7 -20.34 8.53 -17.14
C GLU A 7 -19.82 9.80 -17.80
N ILE A 8 -19.12 9.64 -18.91
CA ILE A 8 -18.98 10.78 -19.81
C ILE A 8 -20.24 10.84 -20.62
N TRP A 9 -21.14 11.69 -20.12
CA TRP A 9 -22.06 12.43 -20.96
C TRP A 9 -21.20 13.26 -21.91
N GLY A 10 -20.72 12.61 -22.97
CA GLY A 10 -20.30 13.28 -24.18
C GLY A 10 -21.53 13.91 -24.79
N LEU A 11 -22.02 15.00 -24.21
CA LEU A 11 -22.55 16.09 -25.00
C LEU A 11 -21.36 16.59 -25.84
N ILE A 12 -21.04 15.86 -26.90
CA ILE A 12 -20.62 16.50 -28.14
C ILE A 12 -21.96 17.00 -28.70
N PRO A 13 -22.31 18.29 -28.51
CA PRO A 13 -23.50 18.79 -29.15
C PRO A 13 -23.24 18.72 -30.65
N LEU A 14 -23.89 17.78 -31.34
CA LEU A 14 -24.03 17.88 -32.79
C LEU A 14 -24.83 19.17 -33.07
N PRO A 15 -24.28 20.12 -33.85
CA PRO A 15 -24.99 21.32 -34.25
C PRO A 15 -25.92 20.94 -35.41
N THR A 16 -27.09 20.36 -35.10
CA THR A 16 -28.12 20.14 -36.12
C THR A 16 -29.51 20.44 -35.57
N LEU A 17 -29.71 21.67 -35.09
CA LEU A 17 -30.95 22.46 -35.22
C LEU A 17 -30.60 23.93 -34.85
N PRO A 18 -30.95 24.93 -35.67
CA PRO A 18 -30.52 26.30 -35.47
C PRO A 18 -31.30 26.93 -34.31
N ARG A 19 -30.75 26.89 -33.09
CA ARG A 19 -31.07 27.91 -32.09
C ARG A 19 -30.00 28.98 -32.18
N ALA A 20 -30.45 30.18 -32.56
CA ALA A 20 -29.67 31.39 -32.65
C ALA A 20 -29.09 31.76 -31.28
N SER A 21 -27.92 31.23 -30.96
CA SER A 21 -26.98 31.81 -30.00
C SER A 21 -25.62 31.18 -30.28
N VAL A 22 -24.73 31.99 -30.87
CA VAL A 22 -23.34 31.65 -31.13
C VAL A 22 -22.68 31.25 -29.81
N SER A 23 -22.38 29.95 -29.63
CA SER A 23 -21.34 29.52 -28.71
C SER A 23 -19.99 29.79 -29.38
N PRO A 24 -18.97 30.25 -28.64
CA PRO A 24 -17.66 30.51 -29.22
C PRO A 24 -17.11 29.17 -29.73
N SER A 25 -16.73 29.15 -30.99
CA SER A 25 -16.03 28.06 -31.67
C SER A 25 -15.11 27.27 -30.73
N GLY A 26 -15.56 26.08 -30.32
CA GLY A 26 -14.75 25.13 -29.54
C GLY A 26 -13.62 24.59 -30.42
N ASP A 27 -12.39 24.70 -29.92
CA ASP A 27 -11.21 24.18 -30.61
C ASP A 27 -11.27 22.64 -30.58
N GLY A 28 -11.57 21.99 -31.72
CA GLY A 28 -11.69 20.53 -31.84
C GLY A 28 -10.45 19.74 -31.39
N LYS A 29 -9.34 20.44 -31.11
CA LYS A 29 -8.14 19.89 -30.45
C LYS A 29 -8.38 19.37 -29.04
N ASN A 30 -9.36 19.92 -28.32
CA ASN A 30 -9.65 19.49 -26.94
C ASN A 30 -10.54 18.24 -26.88
N ASP A 31 -11.32 17.97 -27.93
CA ASP A 31 -12.28 16.86 -27.95
C ASP A 31 -11.56 15.49 -27.84
N THR A 32 -10.44 15.32 -28.56
CA THR A 32 -9.62 14.11 -28.44
C THR A 32 -9.04 13.93 -27.04
N TRP A 33 -8.65 15.02 -26.36
CA TRP A 33 -8.13 14.96 -24.99
C TRP A 33 -9.20 14.62 -23.97
N ILE A 34 -10.41 15.16 -24.13
CA ILE A 34 -11.56 14.81 -23.29
C ILE A 34 -11.87 13.32 -23.45
N PHE A 35 -11.85 12.80 -24.67
CA PHE A 35 -12.03 11.37 -24.94
C PHE A 35 -10.91 10.51 -24.34
N ALA A 36 -9.64 10.93 -24.45
CA ALA A 36 -8.53 10.20 -23.83
C ALA A 36 -8.66 10.15 -22.30
N LEU A 37 -9.02 11.28 -21.66
CA LEU A 37 -9.29 11.34 -20.22
C LEU A 37 -10.49 10.46 -19.84
N ALA A 38 -11.49 10.36 -20.70
CA ALA A 38 -12.64 9.46 -20.53
C ALA A 38 -12.20 8.02 -20.33
N VAL A 39 -11.39 7.55 -21.27
CA VAL A 39 -10.84 6.20 -21.29
C VAL A 39 -9.99 5.97 -20.04
N LEU A 40 -9.11 6.90 -19.71
CA LEU A 40 -8.17 6.75 -18.58
C LEU A 40 -8.87 6.69 -17.22
N LEU A 41 -9.90 7.52 -17.00
CA LEU A 41 -10.51 7.71 -15.68
C LEU A 41 -11.74 6.82 -15.41
N SER A 42 -12.37 6.26 -16.44
CA SER A 42 -13.56 5.40 -16.29
C SER A 42 -13.23 3.92 -16.11
N SER A 43 -14.12 3.17 -15.47
CA SER A 43 -14.15 1.70 -15.53
C SER A 43 -15.08 1.14 -16.61
N THR A 44 -16.10 1.92 -16.99
CA THR A 44 -17.02 1.64 -18.11
C THR A 44 -17.18 2.94 -18.91
N LEU A 45 -16.89 2.89 -20.21
CA LEU A 45 -17.05 3.98 -21.16
C LEU A 45 -18.33 3.77 -21.96
N VAL A 46 -19.28 4.70 -21.81
CA VAL A 46 -20.52 4.71 -22.59
C VAL A 46 -20.35 5.67 -23.77
N TYR A 47 -20.31 5.14 -24.99
CA TYR A 47 -20.33 5.93 -26.21
C TYR A 47 -21.76 6.04 -26.72
N ASN A 48 -22.26 7.27 -26.82
CA ASN A 48 -23.65 7.55 -27.18
C ASN A 48 -23.74 8.20 -28.58
N SER A 49 -24.52 7.59 -29.48
CA SER A 49 -24.73 8.11 -30.84
C SER A 49 -26.20 8.07 -31.25
N LEU A 50 -26.61 8.90 -32.20
CA LEU A 50 -27.97 8.92 -32.76
C LEU A 50 -28.08 8.05 -34.03
N GLY A 51 -29.20 7.36 -34.19
CA GLY A 51 -29.58 6.63 -35.39
C GLY A 51 -29.04 5.21 -35.44
N THR A 52 -28.05 4.97 -36.30
CA THR A 52 -27.52 3.62 -36.58
C THR A 52 -26.00 3.63 -36.63
N ILE A 53 -25.38 2.47 -36.43
CA ILE A 53 -23.92 2.29 -36.54
C ILE A 53 -23.56 2.15 -38.01
N ASN A 54 -23.49 3.30 -38.69
CA ASN A 54 -23.09 3.40 -40.10
C ASN A 54 -21.65 3.96 -40.22
N GLN A 55 -21.19 4.21 -41.45
CA GLN A 55 -19.83 4.75 -41.64
C GLN A 55 -19.65 6.14 -41.03
N GLN A 56 -20.68 6.99 -41.05
CA GLN A 56 -20.61 8.32 -40.44
C GLN A 56 -20.45 8.22 -38.91
N ALA A 57 -21.16 7.29 -38.26
CA ALA A 57 -21.00 7.04 -36.82
C ALA A 57 -19.58 6.55 -36.47
N MET A 58 -18.98 5.73 -37.36
CA MET A 58 -17.59 5.28 -37.22
C MET A 58 -16.58 6.41 -37.44
N ASP A 59 -16.81 7.28 -38.42
CA ASP A 59 -15.97 8.46 -38.68
C ASP A 59 -16.03 9.45 -37.50
N GLN A 60 -17.18 9.57 -36.82
CA GLN A 60 -17.31 10.35 -35.58
C GLN A 60 -16.52 9.74 -34.41
N LEU A 61 -16.35 8.41 -34.41
CA LEU A 61 -15.55 7.70 -33.41
C LEU A 61 -14.05 7.64 -33.78
N HIS A 62 -13.58 8.47 -34.73
CA HIS A 62 -12.16 8.55 -35.11
C HIS A 62 -11.22 8.82 -33.93
N TYR A 63 -11.70 9.42 -32.83
CA TYR A 63 -10.92 9.60 -31.61
C TYR A 63 -10.30 8.30 -31.08
N VAL A 64 -10.96 7.16 -31.30
CA VAL A 64 -10.43 5.84 -30.92
C VAL A 64 -9.14 5.51 -31.69
N THR A 65 -9.03 5.94 -32.95
CA THR A 65 -7.82 5.75 -33.75
C THR A 65 -6.65 6.63 -33.29
N GLU A 66 -6.94 7.77 -32.67
CA GLU A 66 -5.92 8.67 -32.10
C GLU A 66 -5.48 8.26 -30.68
N LEU A 67 -6.15 7.32 -30.02
CA LEU A 67 -5.83 6.96 -28.63
C LEU A 67 -4.38 6.50 -28.45
N THR A 68 -3.83 5.80 -29.44
CA THR A 68 -2.43 5.33 -29.44
C THR A 68 -1.42 6.48 -29.50
N GLU A 69 -1.79 7.62 -30.08
CA GLU A 69 -0.97 8.83 -30.11
C GLU A 69 -1.15 9.69 -28.84
N ARG A 70 -2.28 9.52 -28.15
CA ARG A 70 -2.71 10.35 -27.02
C ARG A 70 -2.54 9.68 -25.66
N ILE A 71 -2.27 8.39 -25.61
CA ILE A 71 -2.06 7.64 -24.37
C ILE A 71 -0.82 6.78 -24.53
N LYS A 72 0.09 6.87 -23.56
CA LYS A 72 1.22 5.95 -23.43
C LYS A 72 0.96 4.95 -22.30
N VAL A 73 1.21 3.68 -22.54
CA VAL A 73 1.14 2.67 -21.47
C VAL A 73 2.42 2.70 -20.64
N LYS A 74 3.57 2.59 -21.30
CA LYS A 74 4.90 2.53 -20.68
C LYS A 74 5.77 3.75 -20.96
N VAL A 75 6.75 3.97 -20.10
CA VAL A 75 7.86 4.91 -20.34
C VAL A 75 8.85 4.27 -21.30
N ALA A 76 9.28 5.01 -22.33
CA ALA A 76 10.29 4.53 -23.27
C ALA A 76 11.62 4.29 -22.54
N ARG A 77 12.10 3.04 -22.51
CA ARG A 77 13.44 2.69 -22.01
C ARG A 77 14.48 2.88 -23.12
N GLU A 78 15.71 3.23 -22.75
CA GLU A 78 16.83 3.35 -23.69
C GLU A 78 17.17 1.97 -24.29
N GLY A 79 16.60 1.68 -25.46
CA GLY A 79 16.79 0.41 -26.17
C GLY A 79 15.58 0.02 -27.02
N GLY A 80 15.33 0.76 -28.11
CA GLY A 80 14.56 0.34 -29.29
C GLY A 80 13.11 -0.16 -29.08
N ARG A 81 12.13 0.66 -29.47
CA ARG A 81 10.72 0.23 -29.59
C ARG A 81 10.58 -0.86 -30.66
N GLN A 82 9.78 -1.90 -30.39
CA GLN A 82 8.98 -2.51 -31.45
C GLN A 82 7.64 -1.75 -31.51
N GLU A 83 7.37 -1.08 -32.63
CA GLU A 83 6.04 -0.52 -32.90
C GLU A 83 5.00 -1.65 -32.78
N GLY A 84 4.07 -1.51 -31.81
CA GLY A 84 3.02 -2.49 -31.54
C GLY A 84 2.94 -3.02 -30.10
N GLU A 85 4.00 -2.93 -29.29
CA GLU A 85 4.00 -3.47 -27.91
C GLU A 85 3.04 -2.74 -26.96
N ASP A 86 2.92 -1.41 -27.04
CA ASP A 86 1.99 -0.62 -26.20
C ASP A 86 0.52 -1.00 -26.47
N SER A 87 0.21 -1.45 -27.70
CA SER A 87 -1.16 -1.75 -28.12
C SER A 87 -1.75 -3.01 -27.45
N ALA A 88 -0.89 -3.96 -27.08
CA ALA A 88 -1.27 -5.19 -26.41
C ALA A 88 -1.62 -4.97 -24.93
N GLU A 89 -1.03 -3.94 -24.29
CA GLU A 89 -1.24 -3.65 -22.87
C GLU A 89 -2.43 -2.71 -22.60
N PHE A 90 -2.94 -1.98 -23.60
CA PHE A 90 -4.13 -1.12 -23.44
C PHE A 90 -5.34 -1.88 -22.91
N VAL A 91 -5.53 -3.14 -23.35
CA VAL A 91 -6.62 -4.02 -22.92
C VAL A 91 -6.67 -4.18 -21.39
N ARG A 92 -5.53 -4.07 -20.69
CA ARG A 92 -5.49 -4.28 -19.25
C ARG A 92 -6.11 -3.14 -18.44
N PHE A 93 -6.23 -1.95 -19.04
CA PHE A 93 -6.59 -0.71 -18.33
C PHE A 93 -7.77 0.03 -18.93
N PHE A 94 -8.11 -0.32 -20.17
CA PHE A 94 -9.22 0.29 -20.86
C PHE A 94 -10.54 -0.17 -20.23
N PRO A 95 -11.52 0.75 -20.16
CA PRO A 95 -12.81 0.46 -19.56
C PRO A 95 -13.59 -0.55 -20.40
N ALA A 96 -14.63 -1.15 -19.80
CA ALA A 96 -15.64 -1.83 -20.60
C ALA A 96 -16.30 -0.82 -21.57
N PHE A 97 -16.60 -1.24 -22.79
CA PHE A 97 -17.20 -0.35 -23.78
C PHE A 97 -18.69 -0.63 -23.95
N VAL A 98 -19.52 0.40 -23.86
CA VAL A 98 -20.95 0.30 -24.10
C VAL A 98 -21.34 1.28 -25.20
N TRP A 99 -21.88 0.79 -26.31
CA TRP A 99 -22.43 1.64 -27.36
C TRP A 99 -23.94 1.81 -27.14
N ALA A 100 -24.35 3.02 -26.74
CA ALA A 100 -25.74 3.42 -26.61
C ALA A 100 -26.23 4.10 -27.90
N VAL A 101 -27.08 3.42 -28.67
CA VAL A 101 -27.61 3.93 -29.94
C VAL A 101 -29.01 4.47 -29.74
N ARG A 102 -29.12 5.80 -29.76
CA ARG A 102 -30.36 6.56 -29.53
C ARG A 102 -31.20 6.66 -30.80
N ASP A 103 -32.51 6.74 -30.64
CA ASP A 103 -33.49 6.90 -31.73
C ASP A 103 -33.28 5.83 -32.82
N PHE A 104 -33.12 4.58 -32.40
CA PHE A 104 -32.89 3.45 -33.29
C PHE A 104 -34.13 3.14 -34.11
N THR A 105 -33.96 3.02 -35.44
CA THR A 105 -35.07 2.86 -36.39
C THR A 105 -35.03 1.56 -37.20
N LEU A 106 -33.99 0.73 -37.01
CA LEU A 106 -33.88 -0.54 -37.73
C LEU A 106 -34.59 -1.64 -36.94
N GLN A 107 -35.05 -2.66 -37.65
CA GLN A 107 -35.36 -3.94 -37.02
C GLN A 107 -34.04 -4.69 -36.78
N LEU A 108 -33.90 -5.30 -35.62
CA LEU A 108 -32.74 -6.14 -35.29
C LEU A 108 -32.88 -7.50 -35.99
N GLU A 109 -32.82 -7.47 -37.32
CA GLU A 109 -32.90 -8.66 -38.17
C GLU A 109 -31.71 -8.71 -39.13
N LEU A 110 -31.11 -9.88 -39.29
CA LEU A 110 -30.06 -10.16 -40.26
C LEU A 110 -30.37 -11.47 -40.98
N ASP A 111 -30.38 -11.44 -42.31
CA ASP A 111 -30.74 -12.58 -43.16
C ASP A 111 -32.10 -13.23 -42.81
N GLY A 112 -33.05 -12.41 -42.31
CA GLY A 112 -34.39 -12.85 -41.89
C GLY A 112 -34.47 -13.49 -40.50
N TRP A 113 -33.38 -13.46 -39.73
CA TRP A 113 -33.33 -13.93 -38.35
C TRP A 113 -33.21 -12.76 -37.39
N GLU A 114 -33.95 -12.81 -36.28
CA GLU A 114 -33.82 -11.85 -35.20
C GLU A 114 -32.43 -11.98 -34.56
N ILE A 115 -31.78 -10.83 -34.37
CA ILE A 115 -30.46 -10.73 -33.75
C ILE A 115 -30.53 -9.89 -32.48
N THR A 116 -29.59 -10.10 -31.58
CA THR A 116 -29.41 -9.28 -30.38
C THR A 116 -28.75 -7.94 -30.70
N GLU A 117 -28.88 -6.98 -29.79
CA GLU A 117 -28.19 -5.68 -29.86
C GLU A 117 -26.66 -5.85 -29.96
N ASP A 118 -26.11 -6.85 -29.27
CA ASP A 118 -24.68 -7.17 -29.30
C ASP A 118 -24.26 -7.75 -30.65
N GLU A 119 -25.04 -8.67 -31.21
CA GLU A 119 -24.79 -9.21 -32.56
C GLU A 119 -24.88 -8.11 -33.63
N TYR A 120 -25.77 -7.11 -33.44
CA TYR A 120 -25.81 -5.93 -34.30
C TYR A 120 -24.50 -5.13 -34.24
N LEU A 121 -23.95 -4.91 -33.05
CA LEU A 121 -22.65 -4.24 -32.88
C LEU A 121 -21.50 -5.05 -33.49
N GLU A 122 -21.43 -6.35 -33.22
CA GLU A 122 -20.40 -7.23 -33.79
C GLU A 122 -20.45 -7.22 -35.33
N ASN A 123 -21.66 -7.23 -35.91
CA ASN A 123 -21.82 -7.13 -37.34
C ASN A 123 -21.37 -5.78 -37.91
N ALA A 124 -21.59 -4.67 -37.19
CA ALA A 124 -21.12 -3.34 -37.57
C ALA A 124 -19.59 -3.19 -37.49
N LEU A 125 -18.94 -3.99 -36.63
CA LEU A 125 -17.49 -4.05 -36.42
C LEU A 125 -16.76 -5.04 -37.34
N LYS A 126 -17.47 -5.82 -38.17
CA LYS A 126 -16.86 -6.70 -39.16
C LYS A 126 -15.93 -5.93 -40.10
N LEU A 127 -14.75 -6.50 -40.31
CA LEU A 127 -13.75 -5.93 -41.19
C LEU A 127 -14.07 -6.26 -42.65
N LYS A 128 -13.58 -5.42 -43.57
CA LYS A 128 -13.68 -5.66 -45.01
C LYS A 128 -12.38 -6.26 -45.54
N PRO A 129 -12.45 -7.34 -46.34
CA PRO A 129 -11.26 -7.94 -46.91
C PRO A 129 -10.62 -7.01 -47.96
N GLY A 130 -9.30 -7.14 -48.10
CA GLY A 130 -8.50 -6.45 -49.12
C GLY A 130 -7.64 -5.30 -48.58
N SER A 131 -6.53 -5.03 -49.26
CA SER A 131 -5.49 -4.08 -48.84
C SER A 131 -5.62 -2.68 -49.45
N SER A 132 -6.77 -2.35 -50.04
CA SER A 132 -6.99 -1.03 -50.63
C SER A 132 -7.00 0.07 -49.54
N GLN A 133 -6.57 1.29 -49.89
CA GLN A 133 -6.61 2.43 -48.95
C GLN A 133 -8.02 2.67 -48.37
N ARG A 134 -9.07 2.44 -49.18
CA ARG A 134 -10.47 2.55 -48.72
C ARG A 134 -10.86 1.45 -47.73
N ALA A 135 -10.32 0.24 -47.89
CA ALA A 135 -10.53 -0.85 -46.94
C ALA A 135 -9.78 -0.56 -45.63
N GLN A 136 -8.55 -0.07 -45.70
CA GLN A 136 -7.77 0.34 -44.52
C GLN A 136 -8.48 1.43 -43.71
N LEU A 137 -8.95 2.50 -44.34
CA LEU A 137 -9.70 3.57 -43.66
C LEU A 137 -11.02 3.07 -43.04
N TYR A 138 -11.66 2.08 -43.66
CA TYR A 138 -12.86 1.46 -43.11
C TYR A 138 -12.55 0.55 -41.92
N ASN A 139 -11.47 -0.23 -42.00
CA ASN A 139 -11.10 -1.21 -40.98
C ASN A 139 -10.46 -0.57 -39.74
N LEU A 140 -9.63 0.46 -39.90
CA LEU A 140 -8.86 1.06 -38.81
C LEU A 140 -9.69 1.39 -37.54
N PRO A 141 -10.79 2.16 -37.59
CA PRO A 141 -11.59 2.42 -36.39
C PRO A 141 -12.20 1.16 -35.78
N ARG A 142 -12.56 0.16 -36.61
CA ARG A 142 -13.14 -1.11 -36.16
C ARG A 142 -12.10 -1.99 -35.49
N GLU A 143 -10.90 -2.07 -36.07
CA GLU A 143 -9.74 -2.76 -35.50
C GLU A 143 -9.40 -2.15 -34.14
N CYS A 144 -9.32 -0.82 -34.04
CA CYS A 144 -9.04 -0.15 -32.77
C CYS A 144 -10.11 -0.44 -31.71
N ILE A 145 -11.40 -0.40 -32.05
CA ILE A 145 -12.47 -0.74 -31.10
C ILE A 145 -12.34 -2.19 -30.64
N ARG A 146 -12.16 -3.13 -31.56
CA ARG A 146 -12.02 -4.57 -31.27
C ARG A 146 -10.79 -4.84 -30.40
N GLN A 147 -9.68 -4.18 -30.69
CA GLN A 147 -8.41 -4.35 -30.00
C GLN A 147 -8.40 -3.71 -28.62
N PHE A 148 -8.93 -2.48 -28.47
CA PHE A 148 -8.87 -1.74 -27.21
C PHE A 148 -10.00 -2.11 -26.26
N PHE A 149 -11.14 -2.56 -26.79
CA PHE A 149 -12.35 -2.89 -26.04
C PHE A 149 -12.86 -4.29 -26.40
N PRO A 150 -12.17 -5.36 -25.97
CA PRO A 150 -12.61 -6.72 -26.25
C PRO A 150 -13.89 -7.10 -25.49
N GLY A 151 -14.14 -6.48 -24.33
CA GLY A 151 -15.44 -6.50 -23.66
C GLY A 151 -16.29 -5.32 -24.12
N ARG A 152 -17.24 -5.58 -25.02
CA ARG A 152 -18.12 -4.57 -25.62
C ARG A 152 -19.58 -5.00 -25.54
N LYS A 153 -20.47 -4.04 -25.29
CA LYS A 153 -21.92 -4.21 -25.14
C LYS A 153 -22.63 -3.17 -25.99
N CYS A 154 -23.80 -3.52 -26.52
CA CYS A 154 -24.65 -2.60 -27.25
C CYS A 154 -26.02 -2.48 -26.59
N PHE A 155 -26.59 -1.28 -26.62
CA PHE A 155 -27.99 -1.03 -26.31
C PHE A 155 -28.57 -0.13 -27.38
N VAL A 156 -29.76 -0.47 -27.86
CA VAL A 156 -30.52 0.40 -28.76
C VAL A 156 -31.71 0.98 -28.01
N PHE A 157 -32.03 2.23 -28.31
CA PHE A 157 -33.13 2.94 -27.68
C PHE A 157 -34.05 3.47 -28.75
N VAL A 158 -35.34 3.13 -28.67
CA VAL A 158 -36.36 3.79 -29.48
C VAL A 158 -36.48 5.25 -29.05
N GLN A 159 -37.15 6.05 -29.87
CA GLN A 159 -37.36 7.47 -29.56
C GLN A 159 -38.18 7.60 -28.25
N PRO A 160 -37.72 8.39 -27.28
CA PRO A 160 -38.28 8.35 -25.92
C PRO A 160 -39.67 8.94 -25.78
N ALA A 161 -40.06 9.83 -26.70
CA ALA A 161 -41.37 10.49 -26.71
C ALA A 161 -41.70 10.94 -28.14
N SER A 162 -42.94 11.41 -28.34
CA SER A 162 -43.35 11.97 -29.62
C SER A 162 -42.48 13.19 -30.01
N ARG A 163 -42.33 13.44 -31.31
CA ARG A 163 -41.55 14.60 -31.82
C ARG A 163 -41.95 15.95 -31.21
N ARG A 164 -43.22 16.11 -30.81
CA ARG A 164 -43.71 17.34 -30.17
C ARG A 164 -43.22 17.49 -28.73
N ASP A 165 -43.07 16.36 -28.05
CA ASP A 165 -42.74 16.32 -26.62
C ASP A 165 -41.22 16.23 -26.36
N LEU A 166 -40.43 15.85 -27.37
CA LEU A 166 -38.95 15.84 -27.28
C LEU A 166 -38.34 17.18 -26.82
N ALA A 167 -38.96 18.31 -27.18
CA ALA A 167 -38.47 19.63 -26.78
C ALA A 167 -38.66 19.94 -25.28
N ARG A 168 -39.51 19.15 -24.60
CA ARG A 168 -39.83 19.25 -23.16
C ARG A 168 -39.56 17.93 -22.44
N LEU A 169 -38.65 17.11 -22.95
CA LEU A 169 -38.39 15.75 -22.47
C LEU A 169 -38.06 15.72 -20.97
N GLU A 170 -37.34 16.72 -20.45
CA GLU A 170 -37.00 16.86 -19.02
C GLU A 170 -38.20 17.18 -18.13
N GLU A 171 -39.31 17.69 -18.69
CA GLU A 171 -40.54 18.02 -17.98
C GLU A 171 -41.54 16.86 -17.96
N LEU A 172 -41.36 15.85 -18.84
CA LEU A 172 -42.27 14.72 -18.96
C LEU A 172 -42.15 13.79 -17.76
N GLN A 173 -43.27 13.27 -17.29
CA GLN A 173 -43.30 12.17 -16.33
C GLN A 173 -42.91 10.86 -16.99
N GLU A 174 -42.40 9.92 -16.20
CA GLU A 174 -41.96 8.63 -16.71
C GLU A 174 -43.09 7.84 -17.41
N ALA A 175 -44.34 8.01 -16.96
CA ALA A 175 -45.51 7.38 -17.58
C ALA A 175 -45.87 7.97 -18.96
N GLU A 176 -45.34 9.15 -19.31
CA GLU A 176 -45.54 9.82 -20.59
C GLU A 176 -44.47 9.44 -21.64
N LEU A 177 -43.43 8.70 -21.22
CA LEU A 177 -42.40 8.18 -22.11
C LEU A 177 -42.87 6.90 -22.81
N GLU A 178 -42.27 6.63 -23.97
CA GLU A 178 -42.56 5.43 -24.75
C GLU A 178 -42.27 4.17 -23.91
N PRO A 179 -43.22 3.22 -23.76
CA PRO A 179 -43.06 2.07 -22.87
C PRO A 179 -41.82 1.23 -23.19
N GLU A 180 -41.54 0.98 -24.47
CA GLU A 180 -40.36 0.23 -24.91
C GLU A 180 -39.05 0.96 -24.54
N PHE A 181 -39.02 2.29 -24.70
CA PHE A 181 -37.87 3.10 -24.29
C PHE A 181 -37.59 2.95 -22.79
N ARG A 182 -38.63 2.97 -21.95
CA ARG A 182 -38.49 2.80 -20.50
C ARG A 182 -37.92 1.43 -20.13
N GLU A 183 -38.37 0.38 -20.81
CA GLU A 183 -37.83 -0.97 -20.62
C GLU A 183 -36.36 -1.02 -21.04
N GLN A 184 -36.01 -0.46 -22.20
CA GLN A 184 -34.63 -0.39 -22.69
C GLN A 184 -33.71 0.36 -21.73
N VAL A 185 -34.13 1.52 -21.21
CA VAL A 185 -33.40 2.28 -20.19
C VAL A 185 -33.25 1.48 -18.91
N ALA A 186 -34.30 0.82 -18.44
CA ALA A 186 -34.22 -0.02 -17.24
C ALA A 186 -33.21 -1.16 -17.40
N ARG A 187 -33.20 -1.85 -18.55
CA ARG A 187 -32.20 -2.89 -18.88
C ARG A 187 -30.78 -2.32 -18.94
N PHE A 188 -30.60 -1.18 -19.60
CA PHE A 188 -29.31 -0.50 -19.69
C PHE A 188 -28.79 -0.14 -18.31
N CYS A 189 -29.59 0.54 -17.49
CA CYS A 189 -29.22 0.90 -16.13
C CYS A 189 -28.91 -0.37 -15.33
N HIS A 190 -29.79 -1.36 -15.30
CA HIS A 190 -29.54 -2.61 -14.59
C HIS A 190 -28.21 -3.26 -14.98
N HIS A 191 -27.91 -3.34 -16.28
CA HIS A 191 -26.65 -3.87 -16.78
C HIS A 191 -25.44 -3.05 -16.30
N VAL A 192 -25.49 -1.71 -16.42
CA VAL A 192 -24.39 -0.84 -15.96
C VAL A 192 -24.17 -1.02 -14.45
N TRP A 193 -25.24 -1.10 -13.65
CA TRP A 193 -25.14 -1.31 -12.21
C TRP A 193 -24.57 -2.68 -11.82
N GLU A 194 -24.93 -3.75 -12.53
CA GLU A 194 -24.47 -5.10 -12.20
C GLU A 194 -23.06 -5.41 -12.71
N THR A 195 -22.69 -4.87 -13.87
CA THR A 195 -21.46 -5.26 -14.57
C THR A 195 -20.31 -4.29 -14.42
N SER A 196 -20.59 -3.01 -14.08
CA SER A 196 -19.53 -2.01 -13.90
C SER A 196 -18.69 -2.35 -12.67
N LYS A 197 -17.41 -2.59 -12.91
CA LYS A 197 -16.44 -2.89 -11.86
C LYS A 197 -15.90 -1.59 -11.26
N PRO A 198 -15.43 -1.62 -10.00
CA PRO A 198 -14.61 -0.54 -9.48
C PRO A 198 -13.40 -0.29 -10.39
N LYS A 199 -13.02 0.98 -10.57
CA LYS A 199 -11.81 1.31 -11.35
C LYS A 199 -10.59 0.70 -10.67
N THR A 200 -9.72 0.07 -11.43
CA THR A 200 -8.46 -0.48 -10.96
C THR A 200 -7.27 0.13 -11.71
N ILE A 201 -6.11 0.12 -11.05
CA ILE A 201 -4.78 0.39 -11.63
C ILE A 201 -3.97 -0.93 -11.65
N PRO A 202 -2.83 -1.01 -12.36
CA PRO A 202 -2.03 -2.24 -12.45
C PRO A 202 -1.83 -2.94 -11.09
N GLY A 203 -2.11 -4.24 -11.01
CA GLY A 203 -2.01 -5.02 -9.77
C GLY A 203 -3.34 -5.19 -9.03
N GLY A 204 -4.47 -4.83 -9.65
CA GLY A 204 -5.80 -4.97 -9.07
C GLY A 204 -6.09 -4.04 -7.90
N HIS A 205 -5.35 -2.94 -7.77
CA HIS A 205 -5.61 -1.95 -6.73
C HIS A 205 -6.82 -1.11 -7.12
N VAL A 206 -7.83 -1.13 -6.25
CA VAL A 206 -9.06 -0.37 -6.43
C VAL A 206 -8.79 1.12 -6.19
N VAL A 207 -9.17 1.95 -7.16
CA VAL A 207 -8.98 3.40 -7.12
C VAL A 207 -10.01 4.03 -6.17
N THR A 208 -9.53 4.70 -5.13
CA THR A 208 -10.35 5.50 -4.21
C THR A 208 -10.65 6.89 -4.79
N GLY A 209 -11.53 7.66 -4.15
CA GLY A 209 -11.82 9.03 -4.59
C GLY A 209 -10.60 9.95 -4.59
N ALA A 210 -9.73 9.84 -3.56
CA ALA A 210 -8.48 10.59 -3.48
C ALA A 210 -7.52 10.20 -4.62
N MET A 211 -7.38 8.90 -4.88
CA MET A 211 -6.57 8.38 -5.97
C MET A 211 -7.06 8.85 -7.34
N LEU A 212 -8.38 8.82 -7.58
CA LEU A 212 -8.96 9.30 -8.83
C LEU A 212 -8.70 10.79 -9.05
N GLY A 213 -8.80 11.61 -7.99
CA GLY A 213 -8.46 13.03 -8.03
C GLY A 213 -6.99 13.25 -8.41
N ASN A 214 -6.07 12.52 -7.79
CA ASN A 214 -4.64 12.57 -8.12
C ASN A 214 -4.34 12.13 -9.56
N LEU A 215 -5.01 11.08 -10.06
CA LEU A 215 -4.89 10.65 -11.46
C LEU A 215 -5.38 11.73 -12.43
N ALA A 216 -6.54 12.34 -12.15
CA ALA A 216 -7.09 13.41 -12.97
C ALA A 216 -6.14 14.62 -13.04
N VAL A 217 -5.60 15.06 -11.89
CA VAL A 217 -4.59 16.13 -11.84
C VAL A 217 -3.36 15.75 -12.66
N THR A 218 -2.82 14.55 -12.45
CA THR A 218 -1.61 14.07 -13.14
C THR A 218 -1.79 14.06 -14.66
N TYR A 219 -2.92 13.53 -15.16
CA TYR A 219 -3.17 13.49 -16.59
C TYR A 219 -3.41 14.89 -17.19
N VAL A 220 -4.16 15.75 -16.50
CA VAL A 220 -4.41 17.12 -16.97
C VAL A 220 -3.12 17.95 -16.98
N ASP A 221 -2.25 17.80 -15.99
CA ASP A 221 -0.95 18.49 -15.93
C ASP A 221 -0.01 18.01 -17.05
N ALA A 222 -0.03 16.71 -17.38
CA ALA A 222 0.69 16.19 -18.55
C ALA A 222 0.20 16.86 -19.84
N ILE A 223 -1.13 16.90 -20.06
CA ILE A 223 -1.72 17.54 -21.26
C ILE A 223 -1.36 19.04 -21.31
N ARG A 224 -1.49 19.76 -20.19
CA ARG A 224 -1.22 21.20 -20.10
C ARG A 224 0.25 21.52 -20.37
N SER A 225 1.17 20.63 -19.99
CA SER A 225 2.61 20.79 -20.25
C SER A 225 3.02 20.37 -21.67
N GLY A 226 2.08 19.90 -22.51
CA GLY A 226 2.36 19.39 -23.85
C GLY A 226 2.88 17.96 -23.88
N ALA A 227 2.92 17.28 -22.73
CA ALA A 227 3.25 15.87 -22.63
C ALA A 227 2.03 14.99 -22.93
N VAL A 228 2.28 13.76 -23.37
CA VAL A 228 1.24 12.75 -23.55
C VAL A 228 1.00 12.04 -22.22
N PRO A 229 -0.26 11.95 -21.72
CA PRO A 229 -0.61 11.14 -20.56
C PRO A 229 -0.01 9.74 -20.63
N CYS A 230 0.70 9.35 -19.56
CA CYS A 230 1.32 8.04 -19.45
C CYS A 230 0.78 7.30 -18.23
N MET A 231 0.27 6.09 -18.43
CA MET A 231 -0.33 5.29 -17.36
C MET A 231 0.71 4.84 -16.33
N GLU A 232 1.84 4.27 -16.75
CA GLU A 232 2.92 3.86 -15.84
C GLU A 232 3.42 5.04 -15.00
N SER A 233 3.67 6.19 -15.63
CA SER A 233 4.11 7.39 -14.91
C SER A 233 3.08 7.88 -13.90
N ALA A 234 1.78 7.87 -14.26
CA ALA A 234 0.72 8.28 -13.35
C ALA A 234 0.57 7.34 -12.15
N VAL A 235 0.70 6.03 -12.38
CA VAL A 235 0.67 5.02 -11.31
C VAL A 235 1.87 5.17 -10.37
N LEU A 236 3.07 5.42 -10.90
CA LEU A 236 4.27 5.67 -10.08
C LEU A 236 4.15 6.96 -9.26
N ALA A 237 3.67 8.06 -9.87
CA ALA A 237 3.43 9.31 -9.16
C ALA A 237 2.37 9.13 -8.05
N LEU A 238 1.30 8.39 -8.34
CA LEU A 238 0.27 8.08 -7.37
C LEU A 238 0.80 7.21 -6.23
N ALA A 239 1.61 6.19 -6.54
CA ALA A 239 2.26 5.32 -5.54
C ALA A 239 3.14 6.14 -4.59
N GLN A 240 3.90 7.12 -5.10
CA GLN A 240 4.70 8.00 -4.24
C GLN A 240 3.85 8.76 -3.22
N ILE A 241 2.72 9.34 -3.64
CA ILE A 241 1.82 10.11 -2.77
C ILE A 241 1.14 9.19 -1.75
N GLU A 242 0.53 8.11 -2.22
CA GLU A 242 -0.27 7.21 -1.37
C GLU A 242 0.61 6.38 -0.42
N ASN A 243 1.78 5.92 -0.86
CA ASN A 243 2.69 5.15 0.00
C ASN A 243 3.30 6.04 1.09
N SER A 244 3.64 7.30 0.77
CA SER A 244 4.08 8.27 1.78
C SER A 244 3.00 8.51 2.84
N ALA A 245 1.74 8.68 2.40
CA ALA A 245 0.60 8.82 3.30
C ALA A 245 0.37 7.55 4.13
N ALA A 246 0.55 6.36 3.55
CA ALA A 246 0.43 5.09 4.24
C ALA A 246 1.49 4.92 5.34
N VAL A 247 2.74 5.35 5.11
CA VAL A 247 3.78 5.39 6.16
C VAL A 247 3.33 6.31 7.30
N GLY A 248 2.88 7.53 6.98
CA GLY A 248 2.41 8.50 7.99
C GLY A 248 1.24 7.98 8.83
N GLU A 249 0.24 7.36 8.20
CA GLU A 249 -0.91 6.78 8.91
C GLU A 249 -0.51 5.59 9.77
N ALA A 250 0.38 4.71 9.29
CA ALA A 250 0.87 3.57 10.05
C ALA A 250 1.63 4.01 11.30
N VAL A 251 2.50 5.03 11.19
CA VAL A 251 3.20 5.61 12.34
C VAL A 251 2.22 6.28 13.31
N ALA A 252 1.26 7.06 12.83
CA ALA A 252 0.26 7.67 13.70
C ALA A 252 -0.59 6.62 14.44
N ALA A 253 -0.95 5.52 13.77
CA ALA A 253 -1.67 4.40 14.39
C ALA A 253 -0.82 3.70 15.46
N TYR A 254 0.49 3.54 15.22
CA TYR A 254 1.42 3.03 16.21
C TYR A 254 1.47 3.94 17.45
N GLU A 255 1.65 5.24 17.26
CA GLU A 255 1.73 6.23 18.34
C GLU A 255 0.44 6.29 19.17
N GLU A 256 -0.73 6.28 18.51
CA GLU A 256 -2.03 6.25 19.17
C GLU A 256 -2.19 5.00 20.05
N GLN A 257 -1.87 3.82 19.51
CA GLN A 257 -1.97 2.57 20.26
C GLN A 257 -0.99 2.50 21.43
N LEU A 258 0.24 2.98 21.21
CA LEU A 258 1.25 3.04 22.25
C LEU A 258 0.79 3.98 23.38
N GLY A 259 0.35 5.20 23.04
CA GLY A 259 -0.07 6.21 24.01
C GLY A 259 -1.26 5.79 24.89
N LEU A 260 -2.14 4.92 24.40
CA LEU A 260 -3.26 4.37 25.18
C LEU A 260 -2.86 3.27 26.16
N ARG A 261 -1.71 2.63 25.95
CA ARG A 261 -1.35 1.36 26.61
C ARG A 261 -0.08 1.45 27.45
N VAL A 262 0.83 2.35 27.11
CA VAL A 262 2.12 2.45 27.79
C VAL A 262 1.96 3.01 29.19
N VAL A 263 2.59 2.34 30.16
CA VAL A 263 2.78 2.83 31.53
C VAL A 263 4.25 2.63 31.85
N LEU A 264 4.95 3.73 32.15
CA LEU A 264 6.37 3.71 32.47
C LEU A 264 6.61 4.00 33.96
N PRO A 265 7.63 3.37 34.59
CA PRO A 265 8.45 2.31 34.02
C PRO A 265 7.71 0.95 33.99
N THR A 266 8.04 0.11 33.01
CA THR A 266 7.60 -1.30 32.94
C THR A 266 8.40 -2.16 33.91
N GLU A 267 7.83 -3.28 34.37
CA GLU A 267 8.52 -4.17 35.31
C GLU A 267 9.70 -4.91 34.65
N SER A 268 9.65 -5.12 33.33
CA SER A 268 10.73 -5.74 32.57
C SER A 268 10.87 -5.13 31.16
N VAL A 269 12.03 -5.35 30.54
CA VAL A 269 12.25 -5.02 29.13
C VAL A 269 11.30 -5.83 28.23
N GLN A 270 11.05 -7.09 28.55
CA GLN A 270 10.16 -7.97 27.80
C GLN A 270 8.74 -7.42 27.67
N GLU A 271 8.17 -6.88 28.76
CA GLU A 271 6.83 -6.26 28.75
C GLU A 271 6.75 -5.10 27.75
N LEU A 272 7.79 -4.25 27.72
CA LEU A 272 7.87 -3.11 26.81
C LEU A 272 7.99 -3.57 25.35
N LEU A 273 8.84 -4.56 25.08
CA LEU A 273 9.05 -5.12 23.75
C LEU A 273 7.79 -5.83 23.22
N GLU A 274 7.05 -6.53 24.07
CA GLU A 274 5.77 -7.15 23.68
C GLU A 274 4.71 -6.10 23.31
N LEU A 275 4.64 -5.00 24.05
CA LEU A 275 3.77 -3.88 23.71
C LEU A 275 4.14 -3.27 22.36
N HIS A 276 5.44 -3.01 22.15
CA HIS A 276 5.97 -2.52 20.87
C HIS A 276 5.60 -3.46 19.72
N ALA A 277 5.91 -4.76 19.83
CA ALA A 277 5.67 -5.75 18.79
C ALA A 277 4.19 -5.90 18.42
N GLN A 278 3.26 -5.62 19.34
CA GLN A 278 1.83 -5.60 19.05
C GLN A 278 1.42 -4.37 18.24
N CYS A 279 1.94 -3.19 18.61
CA CYS A 279 1.65 -1.94 17.91
C CYS A 279 2.30 -1.93 16.52
N GLU A 280 3.55 -2.41 16.42
CA GLU A 280 4.29 -2.54 15.16
C GLU A 280 3.55 -3.44 14.18
N ARG A 281 3.08 -4.62 14.62
CA ARG A 281 2.33 -5.55 13.80
C ARG A 281 1.08 -4.93 13.17
N GLU A 282 0.34 -4.16 13.95
CA GLU A 282 -0.88 -3.50 13.48
C GLU A 282 -0.57 -2.32 12.56
N ALA A 283 0.47 -1.53 12.86
CA ALA A 283 0.95 -0.47 11.98
C ALA A 283 1.39 -1.03 10.62
N LEU A 284 2.16 -2.12 10.63
CA LEU A 284 2.58 -2.81 9.42
C LEU A 284 1.38 -3.35 8.63
N ARG A 285 0.38 -3.94 9.32
CA ARG A 285 -0.83 -4.45 8.68
C ARG A 285 -1.61 -3.34 7.96
N ARG A 286 -1.73 -2.16 8.58
CA ARG A 286 -2.38 -0.99 7.98
C ARG A 286 -1.59 -0.47 6.77
N PHE A 287 -0.26 -0.41 6.89
CA PHE A 287 0.62 -0.05 5.78
C PHE A 287 0.46 -1.02 4.61
N MET A 288 0.53 -2.34 4.86
CA MET A 288 0.39 -3.38 3.84
C MET A 288 -0.96 -3.35 3.13
N ALA A 289 -2.03 -2.94 3.82
CA ALA A 289 -3.35 -2.80 3.20
C ALA A 289 -3.44 -1.64 2.18
N ARG A 290 -2.58 -0.60 2.29
CA ARG A 290 -2.63 0.60 1.45
C ARG A 290 -1.50 0.70 0.44
N VAL A 291 -0.28 0.27 0.81
CA VAL A 291 0.89 0.45 -0.05
C VAL A 291 0.70 -0.28 -1.38
N PHE A 292 1.20 0.27 -2.47
CA PHE A 292 1.24 -0.43 -3.76
C PHE A 292 2.40 0.08 -4.59
N LYS A 293 2.91 -0.76 -5.50
CA LYS A 293 4.03 -0.41 -6.38
C LYS A 293 5.28 0.10 -5.64
N ASP A 294 5.54 -0.42 -4.44
CA ASP A 294 6.77 -0.21 -3.66
C ASP A 294 7.83 -1.25 -4.05
N ASP A 295 8.18 -1.30 -5.34
CA ASP A 295 8.99 -2.38 -5.92
C ASP A 295 10.41 -2.44 -5.32
N ASP A 296 10.96 -1.29 -4.93
CA ASP A 296 12.27 -1.14 -4.29
C ASP A 296 12.21 -1.20 -2.76
N ARG A 297 11.02 -1.44 -2.18
CA ARG A 297 10.78 -1.55 -0.72
C ARG A 297 11.21 -0.33 0.06
N ARG A 298 11.28 0.83 -0.59
CA ARG A 298 11.74 2.08 0.03
C ARG A 298 10.78 2.55 1.11
N PHE A 299 9.47 2.52 0.85
CA PHE A 299 8.48 2.99 1.81
C PHE A 299 8.31 2.01 2.98
N GLN A 300 8.37 0.71 2.71
CA GLN A 300 8.41 -0.30 3.76
C GLN A 300 9.65 -0.13 4.65
N GLY A 301 10.84 0.08 4.05
CA GLY A 301 12.06 0.40 4.80
C GLY A 301 11.91 1.67 5.64
N GLU A 302 11.36 2.75 5.08
CA GLU A 302 11.11 3.99 5.81
C GLU A 302 10.19 3.79 7.02
N LEU A 303 9.12 3.00 6.88
CA LEU A 303 8.26 2.66 8.01
C LEU A 303 9.03 1.95 9.11
N MET A 304 9.80 0.91 8.77
CA MET A 304 10.58 0.14 9.75
C MET A 304 11.61 1.03 10.47
N HIS A 305 12.25 1.95 9.75
CA HIS A 305 13.15 2.94 10.35
C HIS A 305 12.47 3.72 11.46
N ARG A 306 11.31 4.32 11.14
CA ARG A 306 10.57 5.19 12.06
C ARG A 306 10.06 4.42 13.27
N LEU A 307 9.59 3.19 13.07
CA LEU A 307 9.13 2.34 14.18
C LEU A 307 10.29 1.91 15.08
N GLU A 308 11.48 1.66 14.53
CA GLU A 308 12.68 1.38 15.32
C GLU A 308 13.17 2.61 16.11
N GLU A 309 13.14 3.81 15.52
CA GLU A 309 13.43 5.05 16.24
C GLU A 309 12.46 5.27 17.41
N GLN A 310 11.17 5.03 17.20
CA GLN A 310 10.16 5.10 18.26
C GLN A 310 10.40 4.04 19.35
N LYS A 311 10.84 2.83 18.99
CA LYS A 311 11.20 1.78 19.96
C LYS A 311 12.39 2.20 20.82
N GLN A 312 13.42 2.79 20.20
CA GLN A 312 14.62 3.25 20.91
C GLN A 312 14.28 4.36 21.90
N GLU A 313 13.48 5.34 21.48
CA GLU A 313 13.01 6.41 22.34
C GLU A 313 12.16 5.87 23.49
N LEU A 314 11.25 4.95 23.21
CA LEU A 314 10.43 4.28 24.23
C LEU A 314 11.29 3.53 25.25
N CYS A 315 12.32 2.81 24.81
CA CYS A 315 13.26 2.13 25.71
C CYS A 315 14.01 3.15 26.58
N HIS A 316 14.48 4.25 25.99
CA HIS A 316 15.19 5.30 26.72
C HIS A 316 14.30 5.94 27.79
N GLN A 317 13.07 6.30 27.46
CA GLN A 317 12.10 6.85 28.41
C GLN A 317 11.78 5.86 29.54
N ASN A 318 11.69 4.57 29.24
CA ASN A 318 11.47 3.54 30.24
C ASN A 318 12.65 3.43 31.22
N GLU A 319 13.88 3.45 30.69
CA GLU A 319 15.10 3.42 31.50
C GLU A 319 15.21 4.67 32.40
N LEU A 320 14.88 5.86 31.89
CA LEU A 320 14.85 7.10 32.67
C LEU A 320 13.78 7.08 33.77
N ALA A 321 12.55 6.68 33.45
CA ALA A 321 11.47 6.57 34.43
C ALA A 321 11.82 5.57 35.55
N SER A 322 12.49 4.47 35.19
CA SER A 322 12.97 3.47 36.13
C SER A 322 14.09 4.02 37.02
N LEU A 323 15.07 4.74 36.44
CA LEU A 323 16.14 5.41 37.16
C LEU A 323 15.60 6.39 38.20
N ASP A 324 14.68 7.28 37.78
CA ASP A 324 14.08 8.29 38.65
C ASP A 324 13.33 7.64 39.82
N ARG A 325 12.52 6.60 39.52
CA ARG A 325 11.73 5.88 40.51
C ARG A 325 12.60 5.14 41.53
N CYS A 326 13.65 4.47 41.07
CA CYS A 326 14.59 3.74 41.92
C CYS A 326 15.39 4.69 42.82
N THR A 327 15.90 5.78 42.24
CA THR A 327 16.67 6.80 42.96
C THR A 327 15.82 7.46 44.05
N ALA A 328 14.60 7.86 43.73
CA ALA A 328 13.68 8.45 44.71
C ALA A 328 13.39 7.48 45.86
N ALA A 329 13.13 6.20 45.56
CA ALA A 329 12.88 5.19 46.58
C ALA A 329 14.10 4.95 47.49
N LEU A 330 15.32 4.91 46.93
CA LEU A 330 16.53 4.73 47.72
C LEU A 330 16.83 5.93 48.62
N LEU A 331 16.67 7.15 48.11
CA LEU A 331 16.85 8.35 48.92
C LEU A 331 15.87 8.39 50.10
N GLU A 332 14.60 8.09 49.87
CA GLU A 332 13.58 8.03 50.92
C GLU A 332 13.90 6.96 51.97
N LEU A 333 14.28 5.74 51.54
CA LEU A 333 14.59 4.66 52.46
C LEU A 333 15.91 4.86 53.22
N TRP A 334 16.85 5.60 52.64
CA TRP A 334 18.16 5.88 53.23
C TRP A 334 18.15 7.06 54.19
N ASP A 335 17.16 7.95 54.13
CA ASP A 335 17.08 9.18 54.92
C ASP A 335 17.24 8.93 56.44
N GLU A 336 16.49 7.97 56.99
CA GLU A 336 16.58 7.58 58.42
C GLU A 336 17.99 7.07 58.77
N LEU A 337 18.63 6.34 57.87
CA LEU A 337 19.96 5.80 58.07
C LEU A 337 21.01 6.92 58.01
N GLU A 338 20.91 7.85 57.06
CA GLU A 338 21.77 9.02 56.95
C GLU A 338 21.70 9.89 58.21
N ASP A 339 20.50 10.16 58.75
CA ASP A 339 20.32 10.88 60.01
C ASP A 339 21.05 10.21 61.18
N ARG A 340 20.93 8.88 61.30
CA ARG A 340 21.60 8.11 62.35
C ARG A 340 23.12 8.11 62.19
N ILE A 341 23.62 8.13 60.95
CA ILE A 341 25.05 8.30 60.65
C ILE A 341 25.52 9.69 61.11
N CYS A 342 24.81 10.76 60.71
CA CYS A 342 25.15 12.13 61.09
C CYS A 342 25.13 12.38 62.61
N GLN A 343 24.22 11.70 63.32
CA GLN A 343 24.14 11.76 64.79
C GLN A 343 25.22 10.93 65.51
N GLY A 344 26.06 10.20 64.78
CA GLY A 344 27.13 9.37 65.36
C GLY A 344 26.63 8.12 66.08
N VAL A 345 25.42 7.63 65.76
CA VAL A 345 24.79 6.46 66.41
C VAL A 345 25.65 5.19 66.28
N TYR A 346 26.45 5.10 65.21
CA TYR A 346 27.31 3.97 64.91
C TYR A 346 28.74 4.11 65.49
N SER A 347 29.09 5.23 66.14
CA SER A 347 30.40 5.43 66.78
C SER A 347 30.45 4.81 68.17
N VAL A 348 30.08 3.54 68.27
CA VAL A 348 30.04 2.75 69.52
C VAL A 348 30.63 1.36 69.28
N PRO A 349 31.07 0.63 70.33
CA PRO A 349 31.49 -0.76 70.19
C PRO A 349 30.44 -1.61 69.46
N ARG A 350 30.85 -2.33 68.40
CA ARG A 350 29.99 -3.12 67.49
C ARG A 350 29.03 -2.27 66.65
N GLY A 351 29.33 -0.99 66.47
CA GLY A 351 28.56 -0.06 65.66
C GLY A 351 28.56 -0.41 64.18
N TYR A 352 29.65 -1.00 63.66
CA TYR A 352 29.71 -1.43 62.26
C TYR A 352 28.69 -2.53 61.94
N GLN A 353 28.51 -3.52 62.83
CA GLN A 353 27.51 -4.56 62.63
C GLN A 353 26.08 -3.97 62.63
N ARG A 354 25.80 -3.02 63.52
CA ARG A 354 24.49 -2.34 63.56
C ARG A 354 24.22 -1.57 62.27
N PHE A 355 25.23 -0.91 61.72
CA PHE A 355 25.14 -0.24 60.43
C PHE A 355 24.84 -1.23 59.30
N LEU A 356 25.51 -2.37 59.26
CA LEU A 356 25.25 -3.41 58.25
C LEU A 356 23.82 -3.95 58.34
N ASP A 357 23.33 -4.21 59.55
CA ASP A 357 21.96 -4.69 59.78
C ASP A 357 20.91 -3.65 59.32
N ASP A 358 21.12 -2.37 59.63
CA ASP A 358 20.22 -1.28 59.21
C ASP A 358 20.29 -1.07 57.68
N ARG A 359 21.49 -1.11 57.08
CA ARG A 359 21.70 -1.08 55.63
C ARG A 359 20.95 -2.22 54.94
N GLN A 360 21.03 -3.43 55.50
CA GLN A 360 20.36 -4.60 54.93
C GLN A 360 18.83 -4.43 54.96
N ARG A 361 18.27 -3.83 56.02
CA ARG A 361 16.83 -3.50 56.07
C ARG A 361 16.41 -2.50 55.00
N VAL A 362 17.26 -1.52 54.69
CA VAL A 362 17.02 -0.59 53.58
C VAL A 362 16.95 -1.35 52.25
N VAL A 363 17.92 -2.24 52.00
CA VAL A 363 17.93 -3.09 50.79
C VAL A 363 16.68 -3.97 50.71
N GLU A 364 16.28 -4.61 51.80
CA GLU A 364 15.07 -5.45 51.86
C GLU A 364 13.79 -4.65 51.58
N ARG A 365 13.67 -3.43 52.15
CA ARG A 365 12.55 -2.53 51.88
C ARG A 365 12.54 -2.04 50.44
N TYR A 366 13.72 -1.74 49.87
CA TYR A 366 13.84 -1.34 48.47
C TYR A 366 13.29 -2.42 47.52
N TRP A 367 13.57 -3.69 47.80
CA TRP A 367 13.04 -4.79 47.00
C TRP A 367 11.51 -4.93 47.08
N GLN A 368 10.88 -4.44 48.16
CA GLN A 368 9.42 -4.43 48.32
C GLN A 368 8.72 -3.26 47.58
N VAL A 369 9.47 -2.25 47.12
CA VAL A 369 8.91 -1.12 46.36
C VAL A 369 8.42 -1.60 44.99
N LEU A 370 7.16 -1.30 44.64
CA LEU A 370 6.58 -1.66 43.34
C LEU A 370 6.91 -0.63 42.25
N GLY A 371 6.91 -1.05 40.98
CA GLY A 371 7.07 -0.17 39.82
C GLY A 371 8.48 0.38 39.67
N LYS A 372 9.51 -0.32 40.17
CA LYS A 372 10.92 0.14 40.05
C LYS A 372 11.41 0.07 38.60
N GLY A 373 11.00 -0.98 37.90
CA GLY A 373 11.37 -1.26 36.52
C GLY A 373 12.82 -1.71 36.31
N VAL A 374 13.26 -1.59 35.06
CA VAL A 374 14.44 -2.27 34.51
C VAL A 374 15.78 -1.86 35.12
N LYS A 375 15.88 -0.68 35.75
CA LYS A 375 17.11 -0.16 36.37
C LYS A 375 17.28 -0.51 37.86
N ALA A 376 16.40 -1.34 38.43
CA ALA A 376 16.36 -1.58 39.86
C ALA A 376 17.69 -2.08 40.47
N GLU A 377 18.35 -3.04 39.83
CA GLU A 377 19.61 -3.62 40.32
C GLU A 377 20.79 -2.67 40.12
N GLU A 378 20.90 -2.07 38.93
CA GLU A 378 21.96 -1.12 38.55
C GLU A 378 21.99 0.08 39.51
N VAL A 379 20.83 0.69 39.76
CA VAL A 379 20.73 1.87 40.63
C VAL A 379 21.01 1.52 42.08
N LEU A 380 20.54 0.37 42.57
CA LEU A 380 20.85 -0.09 43.93
C LEU A 380 22.35 -0.28 44.12
N GLN A 381 23.00 -0.92 43.15
CA GLN A 381 24.43 -1.17 43.22
C GLN A 381 25.24 0.14 43.21
N GLU A 382 24.96 1.04 42.26
CA GLU A 382 25.62 2.35 42.19
C GLU A 382 25.41 3.17 43.47
N PHE A 383 24.19 3.14 44.01
CA PHE A 383 23.86 3.82 45.25
C PHE A 383 24.66 3.27 46.44
N LEU A 384 24.71 1.95 46.62
CA LEU A 384 25.49 1.33 47.70
C LEU A 384 26.99 1.59 47.54
N GLN A 385 27.52 1.57 46.32
CA GLN A 385 28.91 1.94 46.02
C GLN A 385 29.19 3.40 46.41
N SER A 386 28.26 4.32 46.16
CA SER A 386 28.41 5.73 46.57
C SER A 386 28.52 5.91 48.09
N LYS A 387 27.96 4.97 48.87
CA LYS A 387 27.97 4.98 50.35
C LYS A 387 29.12 4.18 50.96
N GLU A 388 29.97 3.57 50.14
CA GLU A 388 31.07 2.69 50.59
C GLU A 388 32.11 3.44 51.45
N ALA A 389 32.43 4.69 51.12
CA ALA A 389 33.36 5.50 51.91
C ALA A 389 32.84 5.73 53.35
N VAL A 390 31.52 5.89 53.51
CA VAL A 390 30.88 6.04 54.82
C VAL A 390 30.94 4.73 55.60
N ALA A 391 30.63 3.61 54.95
CA ALA A 391 30.75 2.27 55.54
C ALA A 391 32.18 1.98 56.03
N GLN A 392 33.19 2.34 55.23
CA GLN A 392 34.61 2.19 55.59
C GLN A 392 35.00 3.07 56.77
N SER A 393 34.51 4.32 56.84
CA SER A 393 34.75 5.20 57.99
C SER A 393 34.18 4.61 59.30
N ILE A 394 32.96 4.06 59.25
CA ILE A 394 32.32 3.40 60.40
C ILE A 394 33.12 2.15 60.81
N LEU A 395 33.60 1.35 59.84
CA LEU A 395 34.43 0.18 60.11
C LEU A 395 35.73 0.53 60.85
N GLN A 396 36.40 1.61 60.43
CA GLN A 396 37.67 2.03 61.01
C GLN A 396 37.51 2.56 62.45
N THR A 397 36.37 3.18 62.76
CA THR A 397 36.07 3.79 64.06
C THR A 397 35.55 2.80 65.11
N ASP A 398 35.20 1.55 64.73
CA ASP A 398 34.75 0.52 65.67
C ASP A 398 35.93 -0.10 66.43
N GLU A 399 36.17 0.37 67.65
CA GLU A 399 37.25 -0.10 68.54
C GLU A 399 37.02 -1.53 69.08
N ALA A 400 35.82 -2.10 68.90
CA ALA A 400 35.52 -3.47 69.33
C ALA A 400 36.06 -4.53 68.37
N LEU A 401 36.49 -4.14 67.17
CA LEU A 401 37.04 -5.03 66.14
C LEU A 401 38.56 -4.96 66.14
N THR A 402 39.20 -6.13 66.08
CA THR A 402 40.65 -6.21 65.82
C THR A 402 40.96 -5.81 64.39
N GLU A 403 42.19 -5.35 64.12
CA GLU A 403 42.61 -4.99 62.75
C GLU A 403 42.42 -6.14 61.75
N LYS A 404 42.65 -7.39 62.18
CA LYS A 404 42.38 -8.57 61.37
C LYS A 404 40.89 -8.78 61.06
N GLU A 405 40.00 -8.49 62.01
CA GLU A 405 38.55 -8.54 61.79
C GLU A 405 38.08 -7.43 60.84
N LYS A 406 38.68 -6.24 60.92
CA LYS A 406 38.42 -5.14 59.99
C LYS A 406 38.87 -5.48 58.57
N GLU A 407 40.07 -6.06 58.41
CA GLU A 407 40.56 -6.55 57.11
C GLU A 407 39.62 -7.59 56.51
N MET A 408 39.22 -8.61 57.28
CA MET A 408 38.26 -9.63 56.81
C MET A 408 36.90 -9.04 56.44
N ALA A 409 36.41 -8.05 57.17
CA ALA A 409 35.15 -7.37 56.86
C ALA A 409 35.23 -6.57 55.56
N ALA A 410 36.35 -5.87 55.33
CA ALA A 410 36.60 -5.15 54.08
C ALA A 410 36.73 -6.10 52.88
N GLU A 411 37.38 -7.25 53.04
CA GLU A 411 37.45 -8.28 51.99
C GLU A 411 36.07 -8.86 51.64
N ARG A 412 35.23 -9.13 52.65
CA ARG A 412 33.84 -9.58 52.42
C ARG A 412 33.02 -8.54 51.67
N ALA A 413 33.11 -7.27 52.07
CA ALA A 413 32.41 -6.19 51.38
C ALA A 413 32.83 -6.07 49.91
N ARG A 414 34.13 -6.22 49.61
CA ARG A 414 34.63 -6.26 48.23
C ARG A 414 34.10 -7.47 47.45
N ALA A 415 34.02 -8.65 48.07
CA ALA A 415 33.48 -9.84 47.45
C ALA A 415 31.99 -9.68 47.12
N GLU A 416 31.18 -9.16 48.05
CA GLU A 416 29.76 -8.87 47.84
C GLU A 416 29.53 -7.82 46.74
N ALA A 417 30.37 -6.78 46.68
CA ALA A 417 30.31 -5.77 45.63
C ALA A 417 30.61 -6.37 44.25
N ALA A 418 31.64 -7.22 44.15
CA ALA A 418 31.99 -7.91 42.90
C ALA A 418 30.88 -8.88 42.45
N GLU A 419 30.21 -9.57 43.39
CA GLU A 419 29.07 -10.45 43.08
C GLU A 419 27.89 -9.65 42.51
N ARG A 420 27.56 -8.50 43.09
CA ARG A 420 26.50 -7.61 42.56
C ARG A 420 26.86 -7.03 41.20
N GLU A 421 28.11 -6.59 41.01
CA GLU A 421 28.61 -6.16 39.71
C GLU A 421 28.40 -7.24 38.65
N GLN A 422 28.69 -8.49 38.98
CA GLN A 422 28.47 -9.62 38.09
C GLN A 422 26.97 -9.83 37.78
N GLN A 423 26.07 -9.63 38.74
CA GLN A 423 24.62 -9.73 38.54
C GLN A 423 24.10 -8.63 37.59
N VAL A 424 24.54 -7.38 37.76
CA VAL A 424 24.18 -6.28 36.85
C VAL A 424 24.71 -6.50 35.44
N VAL A 425 25.92 -7.04 35.30
CA VAL A 425 26.46 -7.43 33.98
C VAL A 425 25.61 -8.52 33.34
N GLN A 426 25.23 -9.57 34.09
CA GLN A 426 24.36 -10.64 33.59
C GLN A 426 22.98 -10.13 33.17
N GLN A 427 22.39 -9.19 33.91
CA GLN A 427 21.12 -8.56 33.53
C GLN A 427 21.26 -7.76 32.24
N LYS A 428 22.31 -6.94 32.09
CA LYS A 428 22.58 -6.19 30.85
C LYS A 428 22.78 -7.10 29.64
N GLU A 429 23.48 -8.23 29.81
CA GLU A 429 23.64 -9.23 28.76
C GLU A 429 22.28 -9.88 28.38
N ALA A 430 21.45 -10.21 29.37
CA ALA A 430 20.12 -10.77 29.13
C ALA A 430 19.19 -9.77 28.42
N GLU A 431 19.22 -8.49 28.81
CA GLU A 431 18.45 -7.43 28.16
C GLU A 431 18.89 -7.21 26.70
N LEU A 432 20.20 -7.19 26.44
CA LEU A 432 20.73 -7.07 25.09
C LEU A 432 20.28 -8.27 24.23
N GLN A 433 20.32 -9.48 24.78
CA GLN A 433 19.85 -10.69 24.11
C GLN A 433 18.35 -10.61 23.78
N GLN A 434 17.51 -10.14 24.71
CA GLN A 434 16.08 -9.92 24.47
C GLN A 434 15.83 -8.90 23.35
N LYS A 435 16.56 -7.77 23.35
CA LYS A 435 16.45 -6.74 22.30
C LYS A 435 16.83 -7.30 20.91
N LEU A 436 17.84 -8.17 20.83
CA LEU A 436 18.22 -8.85 19.59
C LEU A 436 17.16 -9.86 19.11
N GLU A 437 16.59 -10.64 20.02
CA GLU A 437 15.53 -11.59 19.70
C GLU A 437 14.24 -10.89 19.24
N ASP A 438 13.89 -9.76 19.84
CA ASP A 438 12.77 -8.94 19.42
C ASP A 438 12.97 -8.37 18.01
N GLN A 439 14.18 -7.90 17.70
CA GLN A 439 14.52 -7.41 16.37
C GLN A 439 14.37 -8.52 15.30
N GLU A 440 14.77 -9.75 15.61
CA GLU A 440 14.56 -10.91 14.72
C GLU A 440 13.06 -11.22 14.55
N ARG A 441 12.26 -11.15 15.62
CA ARG A 441 10.81 -11.37 15.56
C ARG A 441 10.10 -10.32 14.72
N SER A 442 10.44 -9.04 14.90
CA SER A 442 9.95 -7.92 14.08
C SER A 442 10.26 -8.16 12.60
N TYR A 443 11.50 -8.55 12.29
CA TYR A 443 11.92 -8.86 10.94
C TYR A 443 11.12 -10.02 10.30
N GLN A 444 10.92 -11.11 11.05
CA GLN A 444 10.13 -12.26 10.60
C GLN A 444 8.66 -11.93 10.39
N GLU A 445 8.05 -11.14 11.29
CA GLU A 445 6.68 -10.67 11.11
C GLU A 445 6.55 -9.80 9.85
N ASN A 446 7.56 -8.96 9.59
CA ASN A 446 7.59 -8.13 8.40
C ASN A 446 7.62 -8.96 7.11
N LEU A 447 8.50 -9.95 7.05
CA LEU A 447 8.55 -10.90 5.93
C LEU A 447 7.23 -11.65 5.75
N ARG A 448 6.62 -12.10 6.84
CA ARG A 448 5.35 -12.85 6.79
C ARG A 448 4.20 -12.02 6.22
N GLN A 449 4.05 -10.77 6.66
CA GLN A 449 3.01 -9.88 6.14
C GLN A 449 3.28 -9.51 4.68
N LEU A 450 4.54 -9.28 4.32
CA LEU A 450 4.93 -9.03 2.93
C LEU A 450 4.64 -10.24 2.03
N GLU A 451 4.98 -11.45 2.46
CA GLU A 451 4.69 -12.69 1.73
C GLU A 451 3.19 -12.85 1.50
N THR A 452 2.38 -12.70 2.56
CA THR A 452 0.91 -12.78 2.47
C THR A 452 0.37 -11.78 1.43
N LYS A 453 0.88 -10.55 1.45
CA LYS A 453 0.50 -9.52 0.49
C LYS A 453 0.89 -9.87 -0.94
N LEU A 454 2.12 -10.34 -1.15
CA LEU A 454 2.62 -10.72 -2.46
C LEU A 454 1.84 -11.90 -3.04
N GLU A 455 1.39 -12.84 -2.21
CA GLU A 455 0.50 -13.92 -2.64
C GLU A 455 -0.85 -13.40 -3.11
N ASP A 456 -1.45 -12.45 -2.38
CA ASP A 456 -2.71 -11.81 -2.77
C ASP A 456 -2.56 -11.01 -4.08
N GLU A 457 -1.47 -10.25 -4.23
CA GLU A 457 -1.15 -9.50 -5.45
C GLU A 457 -0.92 -10.44 -6.64
N ARG A 458 -0.17 -11.53 -6.43
CA ARG A 458 0.05 -12.57 -7.45
C ARG A 458 -1.27 -13.17 -7.91
N LYS A 459 -2.16 -13.51 -6.99
CA LYS A 459 -3.48 -14.07 -7.31
C LYS A 459 -4.31 -13.10 -8.14
N LYS A 460 -4.39 -11.83 -7.73
CA LYS A 460 -5.12 -10.78 -8.48
C LYS A 460 -4.53 -10.60 -9.88
N LEU A 461 -3.22 -10.55 -10.01
CA LEU A 461 -2.53 -10.41 -11.29
C LEU A 461 -2.84 -11.57 -12.24
N LEU A 462 -2.83 -12.81 -11.74
CA LEU A 462 -3.21 -13.99 -12.52
C LEU A 462 -4.69 -13.97 -12.95
N GLU A 463 -5.60 -13.55 -12.07
CA GLU A 463 -7.01 -13.39 -12.40
C GLU A 463 -7.24 -12.32 -13.48
N GLU A 464 -6.50 -11.21 -13.44
CA GLU A 464 -6.51 -10.16 -14.46
C GLU A 464 -5.98 -10.68 -15.81
N GLN A 465 -4.82 -11.35 -15.80
CA GLN A 465 -4.23 -11.91 -17.01
C GLN A 465 -5.08 -13.03 -17.62
N GLY A 466 -5.73 -13.86 -16.79
CA GLY A 466 -6.65 -14.89 -17.25
C GLY A 466 -7.85 -14.31 -18.01
N LYS A 467 -8.50 -13.28 -17.46
CA LYS A 467 -9.61 -12.58 -18.13
C LYS A 467 -9.19 -11.97 -19.47
N MET A 468 -7.99 -11.38 -19.53
CA MET A 468 -7.44 -10.84 -20.78
C MET A 468 -7.17 -11.95 -21.80
N LEU A 469 -6.63 -13.08 -21.36
CA LEU A 469 -6.36 -14.23 -22.21
C LEU A 469 -7.65 -14.76 -22.85
N ASP A 470 -8.71 -14.94 -22.06
CA ASP A 470 -10.03 -15.37 -22.54
C ASP A 470 -10.60 -14.40 -23.59
N GLN A 471 -10.45 -13.10 -23.36
CA GLN A 471 -10.88 -12.06 -24.29
C GLN A 471 -10.12 -12.10 -25.61
N LYS A 472 -8.79 -12.23 -25.57
CA LYS A 472 -7.96 -12.33 -26.78
C LYS A 472 -8.22 -13.62 -27.54
N LEU A 473 -8.48 -14.74 -26.86
CA LEU A 473 -8.84 -16.00 -27.51
C LEU A 473 -10.17 -15.90 -28.27
N LYS A 474 -11.20 -15.28 -27.66
CA LYS A 474 -12.48 -15.04 -28.33
C LYS A 474 -12.33 -14.15 -29.58
N GLU A 475 -11.56 -13.09 -29.47
CA GLU A 475 -11.31 -12.18 -30.60
C GLU A 475 -10.52 -12.88 -31.73
N GLN A 476 -9.56 -13.74 -31.38
CA GLN A 476 -8.83 -14.57 -32.34
C GLN A 476 -9.77 -15.52 -33.10
N GLU A 477 -10.69 -16.18 -32.39
CA GLU A 477 -11.68 -17.08 -33.00
C GLU A 477 -12.62 -16.33 -33.95
N ALA A 478 -13.04 -15.12 -33.58
CA ALA A 478 -13.87 -14.26 -34.42
C ALA A 478 -13.14 -13.87 -35.73
N LEU A 479 -11.90 -13.40 -35.64
CA LEU A 479 -11.08 -13.04 -36.81
C LEU A 479 -10.85 -14.23 -37.75
N LEU A 480 -10.60 -15.42 -37.20
CA LEU A 480 -10.45 -16.65 -37.99
C LEU A 480 -11.75 -17.01 -38.72
N THR A 481 -12.90 -16.88 -38.05
CA THR A 481 -14.22 -17.13 -38.64
C THR A 481 -14.54 -16.13 -39.76
N GLU A 482 -14.14 -14.88 -39.59
CA GLU A 482 -14.29 -13.82 -40.61
C GLU A 482 -13.26 -13.92 -41.76
N GLY A 483 -12.24 -14.77 -41.64
CA GLY A 483 -11.24 -15.02 -42.68
C GLY A 483 -9.96 -14.16 -42.61
N PHE A 484 -9.76 -13.42 -41.52
CA PHE A 484 -8.63 -12.51 -41.27
C PHE A 484 -7.46 -13.25 -40.58
N ARG A 485 -6.75 -14.08 -41.35
CA ARG A 485 -5.70 -14.97 -40.83
C ARG A 485 -4.44 -14.23 -40.36
N GLU A 486 -4.08 -13.12 -40.99
CA GLU A 486 -2.87 -12.37 -40.64
C GLU A 486 -3.04 -11.67 -39.27
N GLU A 487 -4.18 -11.03 -39.09
CA GLU A 487 -4.59 -10.36 -37.85
C GLU A 487 -4.74 -11.37 -36.71
N ALA A 488 -5.38 -12.52 -36.96
CA ALA A 488 -5.46 -13.62 -36.00
C ALA A 488 -4.08 -14.19 -35.61
N GLY A 489 -3.14 -14.25 -36.55
CA GLY A 489 -1.75 -14.68 -36.30
C GLY A 489 -0.96 -13.68 -35.44
N SER A 490 -1.17 -12.38 -35.64
CA SER A 490 -0.61 -11.33 -34.77
C SER A 490 -1.10 -11.47 -33.33
N LEU A 491 -2.40 -11.75 -33.16
CA LEU A 491 -3.00 -11.96 -31.84
C LEU A 491 -2.50 -13.24 -31.16
N GLU A 492 -2.18 -14.29 -31.93
CA GLU A 492 -1.59 -15.54 -31.41
C GLU A 492 -0.25 -15.30 -30.69
N ASN A 493 0.60 -14.43 -31.25
CA ASN A 493 1.88 -14.10 -30.63
C ASN A 493 1.68 -13.38 -29.29
N GLN A 494 0.68 -12.50 -29.20
CA GLN A 494 0.34 -11.82 -27.93
C GLN A 494 -0.22 -12.80 -26.89
N ILE A 495 -1.08 -13.73 -27.32
CA ILE A 495 -1.63 -14.81 -26.46
C ILE A 495 -0.48 -15.65 -25.89
N ARG A 496 0.47 -16.06 -26.72
CA ARG A 496 1.64 -16.84 -26.30
C ARG A 496 2.52 -16.08 -25.32
N HIS A 497 2.75 -14.79 -25.56
CA HIS A 497 3.51 -13.93 -24.65
C HIS A 497 2.84 -13.83 -23.27
N LEU A 498 1.52 -13.62 -23.23
CA LEU A 498 0.76 -13.59 -21.98
C LEU A 498 0.77 -14.92 -21.23
N GLN A 499 0.69 -16.04 -21.95
CA GLN A 499 0.82 -17.38 -21.34
C GLN A 499 2.18 -17.57 -20.69
N GLN A 500 3.26 -17.17 -21.36
CA GLN A 500 4.61 -17.23 -20.80
C GLN A 500 4.77 -16.35 -19.56
N GLN A 501 4.22 -15.13 -19.57
CA GLN A 501 4.23 -14.25 -18.39
C GLN A 501 3.46 -14.86 -17.21
N ASN A 502 2.30 -15.47 -17.45
CA ASN A 502 1.53 -16.17 -16.43
C ASN A 502 2.33 -17.33 -15.81
N GLU A 503 3.04 -18.11 -16.63
CA GLU A 503 3.91 -19.19 -16.15
C GLU A 503 5.05 -18.66 -15.27
N GLU A 504 5.64 -17.52 -15.61
CA GLU A 504 6.68 -16.88 -14.80
C GLU A 504 6.15 -16.38 -13.45
N ILE A 505 4.96 -15.77 -13.42
CA ILE A 505 4.31 -15.27 -12.20
C ILE A 505 3.93 -16.42 -11.26
N GLN A 506 3.57 -17.59 -11.79
CA GLN A 506 3.24 -18.77 -10.98
C GLN A 506 4.46 -19.38 -10.28
N LYS A 507 5.68 -19.13 -10.76
CA LYS A 507 6.88 -19.71 -10.15
C LYS A 507 7.10 -19.18 -8.73
N PRO A 508 7.53 -20.02 -7.77
CA PRO A 508 7.88 -19.58 -6.41
C PRO A 508 8.95 -18.46 -6.39
N SER A 509 9.83 -18.45 -7.40
CA SER A 509 10.89 -17.45 -7.55
C SER A 509 10.37 -16.02 -7.65
N TRP A 510 9.11 -15.81 -8.07
CA TRP A 510 8.51 -14.48 -8.17
C TRP A 510 8.41 -13.80 -6.80
N ILE A 511 7.89 -14.54 -5.80
CA ILE A 511 7.80 -14.05 -4.41
C ILE A 511 9.19 -13.95 -3.80
N GLN A 512 10.04 -14.97 -4.00
CA GLN A 512 11.40 -15.01 -3.43
C GLN A 512 12.25 -13.82 -3.88
N SER A 513 12.17 -13.44 -5.16
CA SER A 513 12.89 -12.27 -5.69
C SER A 513 12.43 -10.98 -5.02
N ALA A 514 11.12 -10.84 -4.83
CA ALA A 514 10.49 -9.68 -4.22
C ALA A 514 10.75 -9.56 -2.70
N LEU A 515 10.92 -10.69 -2.01
CA LEU A 515 11.38 -10.76 -0.61
C LEU A 515 12.88 -10.42 -0.50
N GLY A 516 13.69 -10.84 -1.48
CA GLY A 516 15.12 -10.54 -1.54
C GLY A 516 15.42 -9.04 -1.55
N VAL A 517 14.59 -8.22 -2.20
CA VAL A 517 14.75 -6.76 -2.19
C VAL A 517 14.65 -6.17 -0.78
N LEU A 518 13.74 -6.68 0.05
CA LEU A 518 13.63 -6.22 1.44
C LEU A 518 14.90 -6.57 2.24
N MET A 519 15.46 -7.75 2.03
CA MET A 519 16.72 -8.17 2.66
C MET A 519 17.89 -7.24 2.32
N ASP A 520 17.89 -6.65 1.12
CA ASP A 520 18.94 -5.71 0.69
C ASP A 520 18.76 -4.31 1.30
N VAL A 521 17.53 -3.90 1.60
CA VAL A 521 17.20 -2.55 2.12
C VAL A 521 17.37 -2.48 3.64
N VAL A 522 16.99 -3.54 4.35
CA VAL A 522 16.93 -3.57 5.83
C VAL A 522 18.27 -3.29 6.53
N PRO A 523 19.44 -3.79 6.06
CA PRO A 523 20.73 -3.49 6.66
C PRO A 523 21.11 -1.99 6.66
N PHE A 524 20.54 -1.21 5.74
CA PHE A 524 20.76 0.24 5.66
C PHE A 524 19.82 1.04 6.54
N VAL A 525 18.78 0.38 7.08
CA VAL A 525 17.64 0.99 7.76
C VAL A 525 17.64 0.67 9.26
N LEU A 526 18.18 -0.48 9.67
CA LEU A 526 18.24 -0.88 11.08
C LEU A 526 19.71 -0.86 11.57
N PRO A 527 20.17 0.21 12.22
CA PRO A 527 21.59 0.41 12.58
C PRO A 527 22.18 -0.60 13.57
N GLY A 528 21.39 -1.53 14.11
CA GLY A 528 21.84 -2.58 15.04
C GLY A 528 22.76 -3.65 14.43
N PHE A 529 22.79 -3.83 13.10
CA PHE A 529 23.52 -4.94 12.46
C PHE A 529 25.02 -4.70 12.24
N VAL A 530 25.48 -3.44 12.21
CA VAL A 530 26.83 -3.12 11.69
C VAL A 530 27.85 -2.80 12.79
N GLY A 531 27.42 -2.61 14.04
CA GLY A 531 28.24 -1.98 15.08
C GLY A 531 29.27 -2.87 15.79
N LYS A 532 28.90 -4.05 16.31
CA LYS A 532 29.78 -4.80 17.25
C LYS A 532 29.53 -6.32 17.29
N ALA A 533 29.47 -7.02 16.16
CA ALA A 533 29.51 -8.49 16.13
C ALA A 533 29.88 -9.03 14.74
N THR A 534 31.01 -8.60 14.18
CA THR A 534 31.42 -8.92 12.80
C THR A 534 31.68 -10.41 12.52
N GLY A 535 31.67 -11.30 13.52
CA GLY A 535 31.89 -12.74 13.34
C GLY A 535 30.66 -13.65 13.50
N VAL A 536 29.62 -13.20 14.22
CA VAL A 536 28.44 -14.05 14.53
C VAL A 536 27.28 -13.75 13.59
N VAL A 537 27.12 -12.48 13.20
CA VAL A 537 26.01 -12.01 12.36
C VAL A 537 26.14 -12.48 10.91
N THR A 538 27.36 -12.57 10.38
CA THR A 538 27.63 -13.14 9.04
C THR A 538 27.31 -14.63 8.96
N ASN A 539 27.35 -15.37 10.08
CA ASN A 539 26.88 -16.76 10.13
C ASN A 539 25.36 -16.87 10.37
N PHE A 540 24.72 -15.84 10.92
CA PHE A 540 23.29 -15.81 11.20
C PHE A 540 22.47 -15.52 9.94
N ILE A 541 22.86 -14.51 9.16
CA ILE A 541 22.25 -14.22 7.84
C ILE A 541 22.48 -15.39 6.86
N ARG A 542 23.61 -16.09 6.97
CA ARG A 542 23.92 -17.28 6.16
C ARG A 542 23.20 -18.56 6.60
N ARG A 543 22.58 -18.57 7.79
CA ARG A 543 21.72 -19.67 8.28
C ARG A 543 20.24 -19.45 7.96
N LEU A 544 19.86 -18.24 7.57
CA LEU A 544 18.53 -17.86 7.09
C LEU A 544 18.37 -18.06 5.56
N LEU A 545 19.48 -18.17 4.82
CA LEU A 545 19.56 -18.72 3.46
C LEU A 545 19.55 -20.25 3.50
#